data_AF-A0A4U5LYE1-F1
#
_entry.id   AF-A0A4U5LYE1-F1
#
_cell.length_a   1.000
_cell.length_b   1.000
_cell.length_c   1.000
_cell.angle_alpha   90.00
_cell.angle_beta   90.00
_cell.angle_gamma   90.00
#
_symmetry.space_group_name_H-M   'P 1'
#
loop_
_entity.id
_entity.type
_entity.pdbx_description
1 polymer ?
#
loop_
_entity_poly.entity_id
_entity_poly.type
_entity_poly.pdbx_seq_one_letter_code
_entity_poly.pdbx_strand_id
1 'polypeptide(L)'
;MVVFDRAMRCIQSAMMHNARSNGNTVAGYFRKRKDSRCSTMSSSTGSSSSTIYRIGSHFSSRVLQLDEEQIDVIVDAFAKITDKYGAFERVFVQLFVYEDKEIAEQFGLANVPEDVIKRNQVFRTHVGKFQRFMTTIVELLPKVGREDELIEILRIVGRQHCNVKQMSFTAAKWLSFKNVLLSVLCKNDHHDKVYMCWNQLVSFLIYEIKDAYLDQVRRLRSNSCPHILEAGSFDIRKYSLANIKSHPEIP
;
A
#
# COMPACT_ATOMS: atom_id res chain seq x y z
N MET A 1 -8.05 2.45 -18.82
CA MET A 1 -6.81 1.66 -18.81
C MET A 1 -5.53 2.46 -19.12
N VAL A 2 -5.60 3.66 -19.72
CA VAL A 2 -4.43 4.47 -20.18
C VAL A 2 -3.71 5.25 -19.04
N VAL A 3 -4.37 5.50 -17.91
CA VAL A 3 -3.86 6.37 -16.83
C VAL A 3 -2.85 5.65 -15.91
N PHE A 4 -3.03 4.34 -15.68
CA PHE A 4 -2.08 3.52 -14.91
C PHE A 4 -0.72 3.44 -15.60
N ASP A 5 -0.75 3.44 -16.93
CA ASP A 5 0.42 3.40 -17.80
C ASP A 5 1.22 4.70 -17.77
N ARG A 6 0.60 5.84 -17.42
CA ARG A 6 1.28 7.14 -17.33
C ARG A 6 2.09 7.28 -16.04
N ALA A 7 1.57 6.81 -14.90
CA ALA A 7 2.37 6.83 -13.66
C ALA A 7 3.44 5.74 -13.63
N MET A 8 3.20 4.57 -14.25
CA MET A 8 4.27 3.58 -14.46
C MET A 8 5.31 4.08 -15.45
N ARG A 9 4.94 4.91 -16.44
CA ARG A 9 5.91 5.65 -17.26
C ARG A 9 6.68 6.71 -16.46
N CYS A 10 6.08 7.36 -15.46
CA CYS A 10 6.81 8.25 -14.55
C CYS A 10 7.78 7.47 -13.63
N ILE A 11 7.36 6.33 -13.07
CA ILE A 11 8.23 5.44 -12.28
C ILE A 11 9.33 4.84 -13.17
N GLN A 12 9.01 4.36 -14.37
CA GLN A 12 10.01 3.90 -15.35
C GLN A 12 10.92 5.04 -15.82
N SER A 13 10.44 6.27 -15.99
CA SER A 13 11.26 7.42 -16.38
C SER A 13 12.22 7.83 -15.25
N ALA A 14 11.75 7.86 -14.00
CA ALA A 14 12.61 8.06 -12.82
C ALA A 14 13.64 6.93 -12.65
N MET A 15 13.29 5.69 -13.01
CA MET A 15 14.20 4.55 -13.03
C MET A 15 15.19 4.59 -14.20
N MET A 16 14.80 5.07 -15.39
CA MET A 16 15.69 5.18 -16.55
C MET A 16 16.72 6.31 -16.42
N HIS A 17 16.39 7.38 -15.68
CA HIS A 17 17.36 8.39 -15.28
C HIS A 17 18.38 7.87 -14.25
N ASN A 18 17.99 6.96 -13.34
CA ASN A 18 18.89 6.30 -12.39
C ASN A 18 19.66 5.10 -12.97
N ALA A 19 19.14 4.41 -13.99
CA ALA A 19 19.80 3.27 -14.62
C ALA A 19 20.95 3.68 -15.54
N ARG A 20 20.91 4.91 -16.09
CA ARG A 20 22.04 5.50 -16.82
C ARG A 20 23.22 5.89 -15.92
N SER A 21 22.99 6.03 -14.60
CA SER A 21 24.04 6.37 -13.62
C SER A 21 24.55 5.19 -12.81
N ASN A 22 23.91 4.02 -12.85
CA ASN A 22 24.35 2.83 -12.10
C ASN A 22 24.03 1.53 -12.84
N GLY A 23 24.92 1.17 -13.78
CA GLY A 23 24.93 -0.14 -14.42
C GLY A 23 25.50 -1.22 -13.50
N ASN A 24 24.72 -1.67 -12.50
CA ASN A 24 24.97 -2.91 -11.77
C ASN A 24 23.66 -3.54 -11.34
N THR A 25 23.42 -4.76 -11.83
CA THR A 25 22.27 -5.60 -11.47
C THR A 25 22.28 -5.93 -9.98
N VAL A 26 21.09 -6.19 -9.43
CA VAL A 26 20.85 -6.55 -8.02
C VAL A 26 21.75 -7.71 -7.56
N ALA A 27 22.05 -8.67 -8.44
CA ALA A 27 22.98 -9.78 -8.15
C ALA A 27 24.45 -9.35 -7.96
N GLY A 28 24.89 -8.22 -8.54
CA GLY A 28 26.26 -7.72 -8.43
C GLY A 28 26.56 -6.99 -7.12
N TYR A 29 25.56 -6.36 -6.51
CA TYR A 29 25.72 -5.63 -5.24
C TYR A 29 25.91 -6.57 -4.03
N PHE A 30 25.24 -7.73 -4.01
CA PHE A 30 25.34 -8.69 -2.91
C PHE A 30 26.68 -9.41 -2.81
N ARG A 31 27.44 -9.52 -3.91
CA ARG A 31 28.78 -10.16 -3.87
C ARG A 31 29.87 -9.22 -3.35
N LYS A 32 29.74 -7.90 -3.58
CA LYS A 32 30.78 -6.91 -3.20
C LYS A 32 30.84 -6.59 -1.71
N ARG A 33 29.76 -6.80 -0.93
CA ARG A 33 29.74 -6.49 0.52
C ARG A 33 30.51 -7.52 1.37
N LYS A 34 30.93 -8.65 0.80
CA LYS A 34 31.68 -9.70 1.52
C LYS A 34 33.21 -9.51 1.53
N ASP A 35 33.75 -8.72 0.60
CA ASP A 35 35.21 -8.66 0.36
C ASP A 35 35.86 -7.33 0.77
N SER A 36 35.17 -6.47 1.53
CA SER A 36 35.73 -5.18 2.01
C SER A 36 35.71 -5.05 3.53
N ARG A 37 36.33 -6.01 4.22
CA ARG A 37 36.91 -5.79 5.55
C ARG A 37 38.42 -5.88 5.44
N CYS A 38 39.06 -4.77 5.09
CA CYS A 38 40.49 -4.59 5.27
C CYS A 38 40.73 -3.91 6.63
N SER A 39 41.66 -4.50 7.37
CA SER A 39 42.05 -4.29 8.75
C SER A 39 42.30 -2.83 9.15
N THR A 40 41.69 -2.41 10.26
CA THR A 40 42.34 -1.48 11.20
C THR A 40 41.91 -1.88 12.60
N MET A 41 42.85 -2.35 13.40
CA MET A 41 42.63 -2.64 14.81
C MET A 41 42.41 -1.34 15.56
N SER A 42 41.29 -1.25 16.27
CA SER A 42 41.11 -0.31 17.38
C SER A 42 40.11 -0.91 18.35
N SER A 43 40.63 -1.38 19.46
CA SER A 43 39.87 -1.93 20.58
C SER A 43 38.92 -0.87 21.14
N SER A 44 37.62 -1.09 21.04
CA SER A 44 36.65 -0.51 21.97
C SER A 44 35.42 -1.41 22.05
N THR A 45 35.11 -1.84 23.26
CA THR A 45 33.88 -2.52 23.66
C THR A 45 32.70 -1.56 23.46
N GLY A 46 32.19 -1.50 22.24
CA GLY A 46 31.05 -0.67 21.86
C GLY A 46 29.75 -1.48 21.90
N SER A 47 28.85 -1.08 22.78
CA SER A 47 27.43 -1.45 22.74
C SER A 47 26.92 -1.35 21.31
N SER A 48 26.45 -2.46 20.75
CA SER A 48 25.89 -2.57 19.40
C SER A 48 24.57 -1.79 19.33
N SER A 49 24.67 -0.47 19.21
CA SER A 49 23.54 0.39 18.89
C SER A 49 23.17 0.11 17.42
N SER A 50 22.18 -0.75 17.19
CA SER A 50 21.64 -0.96 15.86
C SER A 50 21.11 0.37 15.32
N THR A 51 21.50 0.71 14.08
CA THR A 51 20.98 1.91 13.42
C THR A 51 19.49 1.70 13.15
N ILE A 52 18.65 2.58 13.69
CA ILE A 52 17.21 2.56 13.48
C ILE A 52 16.88 3.40 12.25
N TYR A 53 16.31 2.77 11.22
CA TYR A 53 15.76 3.42 10.05
C TYR A 53 14.33 3.87 10.32
N ARG A 54 14.03 5.15 10.04
CA ARG A 54 12.71 5.74 10.27
C ARG A 54 12.18 6.30 8.96
N ILE A 55 11.19 5.63 8.39
CA ILE A 55 10.48 6.07 7.19
C ILE A 55 9.18 6.72 7.66
N GLY A 56 9.18 8.05 7.71
CA GLY A 56 8.03 8.85 8.13
C GLY A 56 7.22 9.38 6.94
N SER A 57 5.89 9.31 7.01
CA SER A 57 5.01 10.02 6.10
C SER A 57 4.48 11.30 6.77
N HIS A 58 4.79 12.46 6.19
CA HIS A 58 4.17 13.74 6.57
C HIS A 58 2.66 13.73 6.31
N PHE A 59 2.18 13.00 5.30
CA PHE A 59 0.77 12.98 4.91
C PHE A 59 -0.11 12.26 5.93
N SER A 60 0.37 11.11 6.41
CA SER A 60 -0.42 10.18 7.19
C SER A 60 -0.02 10.17 8.67
N SER A 61 1.03 10.94 9.01
CA SER A 61 1.69 11.03 10.32
C SER A 61 2.17 9.68 10.87
N ARG A 62 2.28 8.66 10.02
CA ARG A 62 2.82 7.35 10.40
C ARG A 62 4.32 7.27 10.17
N VAL A 63 4.93 6.43 10.97
CA VAL A 63 6.35 6.10 10.87
C VAL A 63 6.49 4.60 10.85
N LEU A 64 7.20 4.09 9.83
CA LEU A 64 7.76 2.75 9.84
C LEU A 64 9.15 2.83 10.47
N GLN A 65 9.33 2.09 11.56
CA GLN A 65 10.61 2.00 12.26
C GLN A 65 11.15 0.58 12.13
N LEU A 66 12.25 0.42 11.40
CA LEU A 66 12.94 -0.86 11.23
C LEU A 66 14.42 -0.67 11.57
N ASP A 67 15.03 -1.62 12.25
CA ASP A 67 16.50 -1.65 12.36
C ASP A 67 17.15 -2.31 11.13
N GLU A 68 18.48 -2.22 11.04
CA GLU A 68 19.26 -2.81 9.92
C GLU A 68 18.99 -4.31 9.78
N GLU A 69 18.87 -5.04 10.89
CA GLU A 69 18.64 -6.48 10.88
C GLU A 69 17.25 -6.82 10.33
N GLN A 70 16.22 -6.06 10.69
CA GLN A 70 14.87 -6.23 10.16
C GLN A 70 14.80 -5.94 8.66
N ILE A 71 15.53 -4.93 8.19
CA ILE A 71 15.63 -4.64 6.75
C ILE A 71 16.30 -5.81 6.04
N ASP A 72 17.43 -6.30 6.54
CA ASP A 72 18.16 -7.43 5.96
C ASP A 72 17.27 -8.69 5.92
N VAL A 73 16.51 -8.96 6.98
CA VAL A 73 15.53 -10.07 7.02
C VAL A 73 14.51 -9.96 5.89
N ILE A 74 13.94 -8.79 5.65
CA ILE A 74 12.96 -8.57 4.56
C ILE A 74 13.62 -8.77 3.20
N VAL A 75 14.79 -8.15 2.99
CA VAL A 75 15.53 -8.19 1.72
C VAL A 75 15.94 -9.62 1.39
N ASP A 76 16.50 -10.35 2.35
CA ASP A 76 16.94 -11.73 2.17
C ASP A 76 15.76 -12.68 1.94
N ALA A 77 14.67 -12.52 2.70
CA ALA A 77 13.45 -13.30 2.49
C ALA A 77 12.88 -13.07 1.09
N PHE A 78 12.84 -11.82 0.62
CA PHE A 78 12.39 -11.48 -0.72
C PHE A 78 13.31 -12.05 -1.82
N ALA A 79 14.63 -12.01 -1.60
CA ALA A 79 15.62 -12.54 -2.52
C ALA A 79 15.47 -14.06 -2.71
N LYS A 80 15.16 -14.79 -1.63
CA LYS A 80 14.96 -16.25 -1.62
C LYS A 80 13.73 -16.71 -2.42
N ILE A 81 12.79 -15.82 -2.75
CA ILE A 81 11.65 -16.17 -3.61
C ILE A 81 12.14 -16.34 -5.05
N THR A 82 12.30 -17.59 -5.50
CA THR A 82 12.79 -17.93 -6.85
C THR A 82 11.82 -17.48 -7.94
N ASP A 83 10.54 -17.79 -7.79
CA ASP A 83 9.47 -17.37 -8.71
C ASP A 83 8.57 -16.32 -8.04
N LYS A 84 8.96 -15.06 -8.17
CA LYS A 84 8.20 -13.91 -7.64
C LYS A 84 6.86 -13.75 -8.34
N TYR A 85 6.81 -14.01 -9.64
CA TYR A 85 5.56 -13.89 -10.39
C TYR A 85 4.55 -14.91 -9.89
N GLY A 86 4.92 -16.19 -9.85
CA GLY A 86 4.03 -17.26 -9.37
C GLY A 86 3.65 -17.09 -7.90
N ALA A 87 4.53 -16.54 -7.05
CA ALA A 87 4.16 -16.17 -5.68
C ALA A 87 3.02 -15.13 -5.66
N PHE A 88 3.17 -14.02 -6.39
CA PHE A 88 2.13 -13.00 -6.42
C PHE A 88 0.88 -13.42 -7.22
N GLU A 89 1.02 -14.32 -8.19
CA GLU A 89 -0.12 -14.96 -8.85
C GLU A 89 -0.98 -15.71 -7.82
N ARG A 90 -0.36 -16.50 -6.93
CA ARG A 90 -1.07 -17.19 -5.83
C ARG A 90 -1.79 -16.22 -4.89
N VAL A 91 -1.21 -15.05 -4.60
CA VAL A 91 -1.87 -14.02 -3.78
C VAL A 91 -3.20 -13.60 -4.43
N PHE A 92 -3.18 -13.22 -5.70
CA PHE A 92 -4.39 -12.73 -6.36
C PHE A 92 -5.38 -13.83 -6.70
N VAL A 93 -4.92 -15.04 -7.02
CA VAL A 93 -5.80 -16.22 -7.13
C VAL A 93 -6.50 -16.46 -5.80
N GLN A 94 -5.76 -16.48 -4.69
CA GLN A 94 -6.35 -16.72 -3.37
C GLN A 94 -7.44 -15.68 -3.05
N LEU A 95 -7.15 -14.41 -3.33
CA LEU A 95 -8.09 -13.31 -3.11
C LEU A 95 -9.34 -13.42 -4.00
N PHE A 96 -9.17 -13.67 -5.30
CA PHE A 96 -10.26 -13.61 -6.28
C PHE A 96 -11.18 -14.83 -6.19
N VAL A 97 -10.62 -15.99 -5.85
CA VAL A 97 -11.34 -17.27 -5.87
C VAL A 97 -11.91 -17.60 -4.50
N TYR A 98 -11.17 -17.37 -3.41
CA TYR A 98 -11.54 -17.89 -2.08
C TYR A 98 -11.92 -16.81 -1.07
N GLU A 99 -11.30 -15.64 -1.09
CA GLU A 99 -11.55 -14.61 -0.05
C GLU A 99 -12.69 -13.65 -0.39
N ASP A 100 -12.68 -13.06 -1.59
CA ASP A 100 -13.59 -11.98 -1.93
C ASP A 100 -13.90 -11.91 -3.44
N LYS A 101 -15.04 -12.48 -3.80
CA LYS A 101 -15.53 -12.54 -5.18
C LYS A 101 -15.81 -11.16 -5.79
N GLU A 102 -16.15 -10.16 -4.98
CA GLU A 102 -16.39 -8.80 -5.48
C GLU A 102 -15.09 -8.19 -6.02
N ILE A 103 -13.93 -8.59 -5.50
CA ILE A 103 -12.64 -8.18 -6.08
C ILE A 103 -12.53 -8.74 -7.50
N ALA A 104 -12.86 -10.02 -7.71
CA ALA A 104 -12.82 -10.65 -9.03
C ALA A 104 -13.80 -10.03 -10.04
N GLU A 105 -14.98 -9.60 -9.59
CA GLU A 105 -15.98 -8.89 -10.41
C GLU A 105 -15.40 -7.63 -11.07
N GLN A 106 -14.56 -6.88 -10.35
CA GLN A 106 -13.92 -5.66 -10.89
C GLN A 106 -12.97 -5.93 -12.06
N PHE A 107 -12.47 -7.16 -12.16
CA PHE A 107 -11.63 -7.60 -13.25
C PHE A 107 -12.43 -8.30 -14.36
N GLY A 108 -13.75 -8.46 -14.19
CA GLY A 108 -14.59 -9.26 -15.08
C GLY A 108 -14.28 -10.76 -14.97
N LEU A 109 -13.82 -11.21 -13.81
CA LEU A 109 -13.34 -12.58 -13.57
C LEU A 109 -14.15 -13.33 -12.51
N ALA A 110 -15.33 -12.82 -12.17
CA ALA A 110 -16.23 -13.49 -11.25
C ALA A 110 -16.67 -14.85 -11.79
N ASN A 111 -16.62 -15.88 -10.95
CA ASN A 111 -16.98 -17.27 -11.28
C ASN A 111 -16.18 -17.87 -12.45
N VAL A 112 -15.02 -17.30 -12.79
CA VAL A 112 -14.11 -17.87 -13.79
C VAL A 112 -13.24 -18.93 -13.12
N PRO A 113 -13.06 -20.12 -13.73
CA PRO A 113 -12.16 -21.14 -13.19
C PRO A 113 -10.71 -20.65 -13.03
N GLU A 114 -10.02 -21.12 -12.00
CA GLU A 114 -8.66 -20.67 -11.64
C GLU A 114 -7.67 -20.78 -12.81
N ASP A 115 -7.70 -21.88 -13.56
CA ASP A 115 -6.82 -22.12 -14.71
C ASP A 115 -7.07 -21.13 -15.87
N VAL A 116 -8.29 -20.61 -15.98
CA VAL A 116 -8.66 -19.59 -16.96
C VAL A 116 -8.25 -18.20 -16.47
N ILE A 117 -8.42 -17.91 -15.17
CA ILE A 117 -7.95 -16.65 -14.54
C ILE A 117 -6.44 -16.47 -14.77
N LYS A 118 -5.65 -17.52 -14.51
CA LYS A 118 -4.19 -17.49 -14.68
C LYS A 118 -3.74 -17.18 -16.11
N ARG A 119 -4.56 -17.52 -17.11
CA ARG A 119 -4.30 -17.24 -18.53
C ARG A 119 -4.81 -15.85 -18.97
N ASN A 120 -5.65 -15.20 -18.18
CA ASN A 120 -6.24 -13.91 -18.53
C ASN A 120 -5.20 -12.78 -18.54
N GLN A 121 -5.11 -12.03 -19.64
CA GLN A 121 -4.08 -11.01 -19.83
C GLN A 121 -4.21 -9.83 -18.84
N VAL A 122 -5.43 -9.43 -18.47
CA VAL A 122 -5.66 -8.34 -17.51
C VAL A 122 -5.17 -8.75 -16.13
N PHE A 123 -5.53 -9.96 -15.70
CA PHE A 123 -5.05 -10.56 -14.45
C PHE A 123 -3.53 -10.65 -14.42
N ARG A 124 -2.93 -11.27 -15.45
CA ARG A 124 -1.48 -11.43 -15.55
C ARG A 124 -0.73 -10.10 -15.53
N THR A 125 -1.30 -9.08 -16.17
CA THR A 125 -0.75 -7.72 -16.17
C THR A 125 -0.82 -7.09 -14.78
N HIS A 126 -1.91 -7.31 -14.03
CA HIS A 126 -2.05 -6.82 -12.66
C HIS A 126 -1.03 -7.48 -11.73
N VAL A 127 -0.88 -8.80 -11.80
CA VAL A 127 0.16 -9.55 -11.06
C VAL A 127 1.56 -8.99 -11.37
N GLY A 128 1.89 -8.80 -12.64
CA GLY A 128 3.19 -8.26 -13.05
C GLY A 128 3.42 -6.79 -12.64
N LYS A 129 2.35 -6.02 -12.43
CA LYS A 129 2.45 -4.66 -11.86
C LYS A 129 2.69 -4.72 -10.36
N PHE A 130 1.99 -5.59 -9.65
CA PHE A 130 2.18 -5.78 -8.21
C PHE A 130 3.57 -6.32 -7.88
N GLN A 131 4.09 -7.27 -8.66
CA GLN A 131 5.47 -7.74 -8.53
C GLN A 131 6.46 -6.59 -8.63
N ARG A 132 6.35 -5.75 -9.66
CA ARG A 132 7.22 -4.58 -9.84
C ARG A 132 7.13 -3.62 -8.66
N PHE A 133 5.91 -3.33 -8.21
CA PHE A 133 5.68 -2.50 -7.03
C PHE A 133 6.39 -3.05 -5.79
N MET A 134 6.20 -4.34 -5.45
CA MET A 134 6.85 -4.96 -4.30
C MET A 134 8.38 -4.99 -4.42
N THR A 135 8.91 -5.29 -5.61
CA THR A 135 10.35 -5.22 -5.87
C THR A 135 10.89 -3.81 -5.60
N THR A 136 10.23 -2.77 -6.12
CA THR A 136 10.65 -1.38 -5.91
C THR A 136 10.64 -1.00 -4.42
N ILE A 137 9.62 -1.39 -3.66
CA ILE A 137 9.57 -1.13 -2.22
C ILE A 137 10.76 -1.78 -1.52
N VAL A 138 11.00 -3.07 -1.74
CA VAL A 138 12.10 -3.81 -1.09
C VAL A 138 13.47 -3.26 -1.49
N GLU A 139 13.65 -2.81 -2.74
CA GLU A 139 14.90 -2.19 -3.21
C GLU A 139 15.14 -0.77 -2.67
N LEU A 140 14.09 -0.06 -2.26
CA LEU A 140 14.19 1.27 -1.66
C LEU A 140 14.44 1.22 -0.15
N LEU A 141 13.96 0.18 0.55
CA LEU A 141 14.10 0.05 2.01
C LEU A 141 15.52 0.28 2.55
N PRO A 142 16.60 -0.32 1.99
CA PRO A 142 17.94 -0.12 2.51
C PRO A 142 18.60 1.21 2.08
N LYS A 143 17.93 2.03 1.25
CA LYS A 143 18.52 3.25 0.68
C LYS A 143 18.21 4.46 1.56
N VAL A 144 19.24 4.94 2.26
CA VAL A 144 19.20 6.16 3.06
C VAL A 144 18.88 7.37 2.18
N GLY A 145 17.97 8.25 2.63
CA GLY A 145 17.62 9.49 1.93
C GLY A 145 16.66 9.29 0.76
N ARG A 146 16.01 8.12 0.66
CA ARG A 146 15.01 7.79 -0.38
C ARG A 146 13.63 7.52 0.22
N GLU A 147 13.41 7.92 1.46
CA GLU A 147 12.17 7.69 2.21
C GLU A 147 10.99 8.39 1.54
N ASP A 148 11.15 9.67 1.16
CA ASP A 148 10.11 10.46 0.49
C ASP A 148 9.67 9.85 -0.85
N GLU A 149 10.60 9.24 -1.58
CA GLU A 149 10.27 8.54 -2.82
C GLU A 149 9.43 7.29 -2.57
N LEU A 150 9.78 6.50 -1.55
CA LEU A 150 8.99 5.35 -1.14
C LEU A 150 7.57 5.81 -0.76
N ILE A 151 7.44 6.86 0.06
CA ILE A 151 6.14 7.43 0.40
C ILE A 151 5.38 7.85 -0.85
N GLU A 152 5.98 8.62 -1.75
CA GLU A 152 5.30 9.11 -2.95
C GLU A 152 4.84 7.97 -3.86
N ILE A 153 5.61 6.89 -4.00
CA ILE A 153 5.18 5.68 -4.73
C ILE A 153 3.92 5.09 -4.10
N LEU A 154 3.86 4.95 -2.77
CA LEU A 154 2.67 4.46 -2.07
C LEU A 154 1.46 5.38 -2.28
N ARG A 155 1.68 6.70 -2.19
CA ARG A 155 0.64 7.70 -2.42
C ARG A 155 0.09 7.63 -3.84
N ILE A 156 0.95 7.52 -4.86
CA ILE A 156 0.57 7.36 -6.26
C ILE A 156 -0.33 6.13 -6.43
N VAL A 157 0.08 4.99 -5.89
CA VAL A 157 -0.68 3.74 -5.97
C VAL A 157 -2.05 3.91 -5.32
N GLY A 158 -2.15 4.50 -4.12
CA GLY A 158 -3.44 4.74 -3.46
C GLY A 158 -4.37 5.65 -4.26
N ARG A 159 -3.87 6.77 -4.79
CA ARG A 159 -4.66 7.67 -5.66
C ARG A 159 -5.15 6.96 -6.92
N GLN A 160 -4.33 6.08 -7.51
CA GLN A 160 -4.72 5.35 -8.72
C GLN A 160 -5.89 4.39 -8.50
N HIS A 161 -5.99 3.80 -7.31
CA HIS A 161 -7.10 2.91 -6.97
C HIS A 161 -8.46 3.63 -6.92
N CYS A 162 -8.49 4.97 -6.82
CA CYS A 162 -9.72 5.77 -6.95
C CYS A 162 -10.35 5.72 -8.35
N ASN A 163 -9.58 5.33 -9.37
CA ASN A 163 -10.10 5.20 -10.73
C ASN A 163 -10.94 3.92 -10.92
N VAL A 164 -10.96 3.02 -9.93
CA VAL A 164 -11.79 1.81 -9.92
C VAL A 164 -13.16 2.19 -9.36
N LYS A 165 -14.01 2.79 -10.21
CA LYS A 165 -15.27 3.43 -9.80
C LYS A 165 -16.28 2.52 -9.12
N GLN A 166 -16.20 1.21 -9.35
CA GLN A 166 -17.17 0.22 -8.88
C GLN A 166 -16.71 -0.53 -7.62
N MET A 167 -15.52 -0.22 -7.07
CA MET A 167 -14.99 -0.93 -5.90
C MET A 167 -14.85 -0.01 -4.69
N SER A 168 -15.41 -0.44 -3.56
CA SER A 168 -15.11 0.14 -2.26
C SER A 168 -13.98 -0.67 -1.60
N PHE A 169 -12.87 -0.01 -1.28
CA PHE A 169 -11.75 -0.64 -0.56
C PHE A 169 -11.98 -0.58 0.95
N THR A 170 -12.87 -1.45 1.44
CA THR A 170 -13.25 -1.51 2.87
C THR A 170 -12.09 -2.01 3.73
N ALA A 171 -12.18 -1.80 5.05
CA ALA A 171 -11.20 -2.32 6.00
C ALA A 171 -11.06 -3.86 5.92
N ALA A 172 -12.17 -4.57 5.71
CA ALA A 172 -12.18 -6.01 5.54
C ALA A 172 -11.36 -6.44 4.31
N LYS A 173 -11.54 -5.78 3.16
CA LYS A 173 -10.78 -6.08 1.93
C LYS A 173 -9.27 -5.88 2.10
N TRP A 174 -8.86 -4.80 2.76
CA TRP A 174 -7.44 -4.56 3.07
C TRP A 174 -6.87 -5.61 4.01
N LEU A 175 -7.66 -6.06 4.99
CA LEU A 175 -7.25 -7.10 5.93
C LEU A 175 -7.12 -8.47 5.22
N SER A 176 -8.08 -8.85 4.38
CA SER A 176 -7.99 -10.08 3.56
C SER A 176 -6.76 -10.04 2.66
N PHE A 177 -6.52 -8.92 1.96
CA PHE A 177 -5.31 -8.73 1.15
C PHE A 177 -4.03 -8.92 1.97
N LYS A 178 -3.93 -8.29 3.14
CA LYS A 178 -2.79 -8.42 4.04
C LYS A 178 -2.57 -9.88 4.45
N ASN A 179 -3.62 -10.57 4.89
CA ASN A 179 -3.53 -11.93 5.42
C ASN A 179 -3.10 -12.92 4.32
N VAL A 180 -3.65 -12.79 3.11
CA VAL A 180 -3.24 -13.60 1.96
C VAL A 180 -1.80 -13.30 1.56
N LEU A 181 -1.40 -12.02 1.55
CA LEU A 181 -0.03 -11.66 1.20
C LEU A 181 0.97 -12.27 2.19
N LEU A 182 0.70 -12.18 3.49
CA LEU A 182 1.54 -12.75 4.54
C LEU A 182 1.51 -14.29 4.54
N SER A 183 0.39 -14.91 4.17
CA SER A 183 0.31 -16.37 4.04
C SER A 183 1.20 -16.88 2.91
N VAL A 184 1.26 -16.16 1.80
CA VAL A 184 2.11 -16.53 0.66
C VAL A 184 3.59 -16.23 0.93
N LEU A 185 3.91 -15.09 1.55
CA LEU A 185 5.30 -14.68 1.79
C LEU A 185 5.95 -15.42 2.96
N CYS A 186 5.18 -15.73 4.01
CA CYS A 186 5.72 -16.18 5.30
C CYS A 186 4.93 -17.34 5.93
N LYS A 187 4.01 -17.98 5.18
CA LYS A 187 3.20 -19.13 5.66
C LYS A 187 2.37 -18.86 6.93
N ASN A 188 2.12 -17.58 7.27
CA ASN A 188 1.44 -17.17 8.50
C ASN A 188 2.06 -17.71 9.80
N ASP A 189 3.38 -17.94 9.83
CA ASP A 189 4.04 -18.27 11.09
C ASP A 189 4.20 -17.01 11.95
N HIS A 190 3.23 -16.73 12.81
CA HIS A 190 3.17 -15.51 13.62
C HIS A 190 4.32 -15.37 14.64
N HIS A 191 5.04 -16.46 14.92
CA HIS A 191 6.21 -16.46 15.81
C HIS A 191 7.52 -16.25 15.05
N ASP A 192 7.48 -16.33 13.73
CA ASP A 192 8.65 -16.19 12.90
C ASP A 192 9.05 -14.71 12.70
N LYS A 193 10.36 -14.46 12.79
CA LYS A 193 10.94 -13.12 12.65
C LYS A 193 10.66 -12.53 11.26
N VAL A 194 10.67 -13.37 10.21
CA VAL A 194 10.38 -12.93 8.83
C VAL A 194 8.93 -12.46 8.76
N TYR A 195 7.99 -13.22 9.32
CA TYR A 195 6.58 -12.81 9.41
C TYR A 195 6.42 -11.46 10.12
N MET A 196 7.03 -11.26 11.30
CA MET A 196 6.88 -10.01 12.04
C MET A 196 7.36 -8.79 11.24
N CYS A 197 8.53 -8.91 10.58
CA CYS A 197 9.10 -7.84 9.76
C CYS A 197 8.21 -7.53 8.54
N TRP A 198 7.74 -8.56 7.83
CA TRP A 198 6.82 -8.39 6.70
C TRP A 198 5.48 -7.82 7.14
N ASN A 199 4.93 -8.27 8.27
CA ASN A 199 3.67 -7.79 8.81
C ASN A 199 3.75 -6.29 9.12
N GLN A 200 4.85 -5.85 9.73
CA GLN A 200 5.08 -4.43 10.02
C GLN A 200 5.18 -3.60 8.73
N LEU A 201 6.00 -4.06 7.76
CA LEU A 201 6.13 -3.41 6.46
C LEU A 201 4.79 -3.32 5.75
N VAL A 202 4.12 -4.44 5.50
CA VAL A 202 2.86 -4.52 4.75
C VAL A 202 1.77 -3.68 5.42
N SER A 203 1.71 -3.65 6.75
CA SER A 203 0.76 -2.79 7.48
C SER A 203 1.00 -1.31 7.19
N PHE A 204 2.26 -0.88 7.17
CA PHE A 204 2.62 0.48 6.80
C PHE A 204 2.26 0.80 5.34
N LEU A 205 2.58 -0.10 4.40
CA LEU A 205 2.23 0.09 2.98
C LEU A 205 0.73 0.26 2.78
N ILE A 206 -0.08 -0.63 3.38
CA ILE A 206 -1.54 -0.59 3.27
C ILE A 206 -2.07 0.70 3.88
N TYR A 207 -1.55 1.13 5.02
CA TYR A 207 -2.00 2.35 5.66
C TYR A 207 -1.76 3.57 4.75
N GLU A 208 -0.55 3.71 4.20
CA GLU A 208 -0.20 4.85 3.36
C GLU A 208 -1.02 4.88 2.06
N ILE A 209 -1.19 3.72 1.42
CA ILE A 209 -2.02 3.55 0.22
C ILE A 209 -3.48 3.88 0.53
N LYS A 210 -4.03 3.36 1.63
CA LYS A 210 -5.41 3.60 2.06
C LYS A 210 -5.65 5.07 2.37
N ASP A 211 -4.73 5.72 3.08
CA ASP A 211 -4.84 7.14 3.37
C ASP A 211 -4.88 7.97 2.07
N ALA A 212 -4.02 7.64 1.10
CA ALA A 212 -3.98 8.32 -0.19
C ALA A 212 -5.24 8.12 -1.02
N TYR A 213 -5.78 6.90 -0.99
CA TYR A 213 -7.06 6.58 -1.60
C TYR A 213 -8.19 7.42 -0.95
N LEU A 214 -8.28 7.44 0.37
CA LEU A 214 -9.35 8.17 1.08
C LEU A 214 -9.26 9.68 0.89
N ASP A 215 -8.06 10.25 0.95
CA ASP A 215 -7.82 11.67 0.66
C ASP A 215 -8.29 12.02 -0.76
N GLN A 216 -7.93 11.21 -1.76
CA GLN A 216 -8.36 11.43 -3.14
C GLN A 216 -9.87 11.27 -3.32
N VAL A 217 -10.50 10.27 -2.68
CA VAL A 217 -11.97 10.11 -2.68
C VAL A 217 -12.66 11.35 -2.11
N ARG A 218 -12.16 11.91 -0.99
CA ARG A 218 -12.71 13.15 -0.41
C ARG A 218 -12.59 14.31 -1.40
N ARG A 219 -11.42 14.51 -2.02
CA ARG A 219 -11.21 15.58 -3.02
C ARG A 219 -12.15 15.45 -4.22
N LEU A 220 -12.32 14.24 -4.76
CA LEU A 220 -13.22 13.99 -5.89
C LEU A 220 -14.69 14.28 -5.53
N ARG A 221 -15.12 13.97 -4.31
CA ARG A 221 -16.46 14.30 -3.82
C ARG A 221 -16.66 15.80 -3.62
N SER A 222 -15.69 16.47 -2.99
CA SER A 222 -15.74 17.93 -2.79
C SER A 222 -15.75 18.69 -4.12
N ASN A 223 -14.98 18.25 -5.12
CA ASN A 223 -14.96 18.88 -6.44
C ASN A 223 -16.21 18.61 -7.29
N SER A 224 -16.99 17.59 -6.94
CA SER A 224 -18.26 17.26 -7.61
C SER A 224 -19.46 18.02 -7.02
N CYS A 225 -19.24 18.80 -5.95
CA CYS A 225 -20.26 19.59 -5.28
C CYS A 225 -19.82 21.07 -5.30
N PRO A 226 -20.07 21.83 -6.39
CA PRO A 226 -19.90 23.27 -6.35
C PRO A 226 -20.90 23.82 -5.32
N HIS A 227 -20.39 24.56 -4.34
CA HIS A 227 -21.10 25.34 -3.33
C HIS A 227 -22.64 25.34 -3.39
N ILE A 228 -23.29 24.61 -2.48
CA ILE A 228 -24.49 25.13 -1.83
C ILE A 228 -24.01 25.91 -0.61
N LEU A 229 -23.47 27.11 -0.84
CA LEU A 229 -23.51 28.17 0.15
C LEU A 229 -24.74 29.02 -0.23
N GLU A 230 -25.52 29.41 0.78
CA GLU A 230 -26.81 30.11 0.71
C GLU A 230 -28.07 29.25 0.49
N ALA A 231 -28.39 28.39 1.45
CA ALA A 231 -29.79 28.17 1.86
C ALA A 231 -29.81 27.52 3.25
N GLY A 232 -29.76 28.34 4.31
CA GLY A 232 -29.73 27.78 5.67
C GLY A 232 -29.75 28.76 6.83
N SER A 233 -30.23 30.00 6.65
CA SER A 233 -30.77 30.77 7.78
C SER A 233 -32.15 30.20 8.11
N PHE A 234 -32.18 29.01 8.73
CA PHE A 234 -33.39 28.52 9.39
C PHE A 234 -33.49 29.25 10.72
N ASP A 235 -34.29 30.29 10.72
CA ASP A 235 -34.60 31.13 11.86
C ASP A 235 -35.43 30.31 12.88
N ILE A 236 -34.76 29.67 13.85
CA ILE A 236 -35.38 28.94 14.97
C ILE A 236 -35.93 29.96 15.97
N ARG A 237 -36.91 30.80 15.58
CA ARG A 237 -37.58 31.75 16.50
C ARG A 237 -39.04 32.07 16.15
N LYS A 238 -39.82 31.12 15.61
CA LYS A 238 -41.27 31.34 15.40
C LYS A 238 -42.21 30.18 15.74
N TYR A 239 -41.82 29.31 16.65
CA TYR A 239 -42.78 28.45 17.36
C TYR A 239 -42.58 28.57 18.86
N SER A 240 -42.96 29.73 19.39
CA SER A 240 -43.29 29.88 20.80
C SER A 240 -44.41 30.92 20.89
N LEU A 241 -45.47 30.56 21.63
CA LEU A 241 -46.66 31.36 21.96
C LEU A 241 -47.79 31.41 20.91
N ALA A 242 -48.45 30.27 20.71
CA ALA A 242 -49.89 30.25 20.42
C ALA A 242 -50.50 28.93 20.91
N ASN A 243 -50.37 28.62 22.20
CA ASN A 243 -51.23 27.62 22.83
C ASN A 243 -51.33 27.85 24.34
N ILE A 244 -52.13 28.85 24.72
CA ILE A 244 -52.68 28.98 26.07
C ILE A 244 -54.19 29.10 25.95
N LYS A 245 -54.83 27.97 26.27
CA LYS A 245 -56.17 27.72 26.80
C LYS A 245 -57.05 28.93 27.11
N SER A 246 -58.32 28.87 26.70
CA SER A 246 -59.45 29.07 27.63
C SER A 246 -60.68 28.25 27.20
N HIS A 247 -61.37 27.76 28.23
CA HIS A 247 -62.39 26.70 28.26
C HIS A 247 -63.77 27.12 27.69
N PRO A 248 -64.69 26.15 27.50
CA PRO A 248 -66.08 26.39 27.15
C PRO A 248 -66.95 26.57 28.42
N GLU A 249 -67.92 27.47 28.38
CA GLU A 249 -69.12 27.40 29.22
C GLU A 249 -70.37 27.58 28.36
N ILE A 250 -71.26 26.58 28.48
CA ILE A 250 -72.66 26.47 28.03
C ILE A 250 -73.50 27.07 29.18
N PRO A 251 -74.63 27.77 28.97
CA PRO A 251 -75.78 27.38 28.13
C PRO A 251 -76.21 28.32 27.01
#